data_AF-A0A219A4L3-F1
#
_entry.id   AF-A0A219A4L3-F1
#
_cell.length_a   1.000
_cell.length_b   1.000
_cell.length_c   1.000
_cell.angle_alpha   90.00
_cell.angle_beta   90.00
_cell.angle_gamma   90.00
#
_symmetry.space_group_name_H-M   'P 1'
#
loop_
_entity.id
_entity.type
_entity.pdbx_description
1 polymer ?
#
loop_
_entity_poly.entity_id
_entity_poly.type
_entity_poly.pdbx_seq_one_letter_code
_entity_poly.pdbx_strand_id
1 'polypeptide(L)'
;MKQSLHVPILPLSKGTFTATLNGYLALDYVGDPTQELRLDQDVWTLISYGRPSTGGSLIVFTVNVPSNLCDDGKPQTFLIGSHNTVISLYTQQLNFVAQTGEITVSLKDNRMAATFNFKAQAIGTSHEIEVSSGTFEVSNGTGFINADFRGEARPYPTFEATTVEINHLDLFPLPKDADSIKGRIHNYDPIPTQDDLLSIVVNKGTPPGTYQLGGDDPAVIVLFTQFVKRALLEARSGQVVLEHVPETGYAKGNFECEFNDELNKFSAVGSFDVHHS
;
A
#
# COMPACT_ATOMS: atom_id res chain seq x y z
N MET A 1 11.76 26.60 -10.87
CA MET A 1 10.49 26.14 -10.27
C MET A 1 10.68 24.70 -9.84
N LYS A 2 10.67 24.39 -8.54
CA LYS A 2 10.72 23.00 -8.07
C LYS A 2 9.29 22.46 -8.12
N GLN A 3 8.95 21.67 -9.15
CA GLN A 3 7.79 20.79 -9.07
C GLN A 3 8.06 19.86 -7.89
N SER A 4 7.24 19.93 -6.84
CA SER A 4 7.25 18.84 -5.86
C SER A 4 6.80 17.60 -6.63
N LEU A 5 7.69 16.64 -6.82
CA LEU A 5 7.27 15.29 -7.15
C LEU A 5 6.35 14.88 -6.00
N HIS A 6 5.04 14.89 -6.23
CA HIS A 6 4.12 14.14 -5.41
C HIS A 6 4.53 12.68 -5.62
N VAL A 7 5.27 12.14 -4.67
CA VAL A 7 5.46 10.69 -4.58
C VAL A 7 4.05 10.13 -4.40
N PRO A 8 3.48 9.41 -5.38
CA PRO A 8 2.19 8.79 -5.19
C PRO A 8 2.35 7.82 -4.02
N ILE A 9 1.48 7.92 -3.01
CA ILE A 9 1.31 6.84 -2.05
C ILE A 9 0.79 5.68 -2.91
N LEU A 10 1.63 4.67 -3.12
CA LEU A 10 1.27 3.51 -3.90
C LEU A 10 0.65 2.49 -2.94
N PRO A 11 -0.69 2.36 -2.90
CA PRO A 11 -1.35 1.29 -2.15
C PRO A 11 -0.78 -0.09 -2.53
N LEU A 12 -0.80 -1.00 -1.55
CA LEU A 12 -0.10 -2.29 -1.51
C LEU A 12 -1.00 -3.48 -1.17
N SER A 13 -2.31 -3.28 -1.21
CA SER A 13 -3.25 -4.39 -1.13
C SER A 13 -4.31 -4.28 -2.21
N LYS A 14 -4.71 -5.38 -2.83
CA LYS A 14 -5.92 -5.43 -3.65
C LYS A 14 -7.14 -5.78 -2.81
N GLY A 15 -8.27 -5.19 -3.19
CA GLY A 15 -9.51 -5.51 -2.53
C GLY A 15 -10.69 -4.68 -2.97
N THR A 16 -11.78 -4.87 -2.24
CA THR A 16 -13.00 -4.10 -2.36
C THR A 16 -13.29 -3.39 -1.06
N PHE A 17 -13.84 -2.18 -1.15
CA PHE A 17 -14.38 -1.46 -0.01
C PHE A 17 -15.64 -0.74 -0.48
N THR A 18 -16.75 -0.98 0.18
CA THR A 18 -18.02 -0.30 -0.12
C THR A 18 -18.73 0.10 1.15
N ALA A 19 -19.46 1.21 1.12
CA ALA A 19 -20.32 1.62 2.22
C ALA A 19 -21.39 2.61 1.74
N THR A 20 -22.53 2.66 2.39
CA THR A 20 -23.55 3.70 2.17
C THR A 20 -23.42 4.76 3.27
N LEU A 21 -23.17 6.00 2.87
CA LEU A 21 -23.05 7.16 3.74
C LEU A 21 -24.37 7.93 3.71
N ASN A 22 -24.87 8.31 4.88
CA ASN A 22 -26.05 9.14 5.07
C ASN A 22 -25.76 10.28 6.06
N GLY A 23 -26.41 11.43 5.91
CA GLY A 23 -26.22 12.60 6.79
C GLY A 23 -25.55 13.76 6.08
N TYR A 24 -24.47 14.31 6.65
CA TYR A 24 -23.72 15.42 6.04
C TYR A 24 -23.26 15.11 4.61
N LEU A 25 -22.86 13.86 4.38
CA LEU A 25 -22.55 13.31 3.07
C LEU A 25 -23.49 12.15 2.81
N ALA A 26 -24.22 12.20 1.70
CA ALA A 26 -25.18 11.18 1.29
C ALA A 26 -24.77 10.60 -0.07
N LEU A 27 -24.17 9.40 -0.08
CA LEU A 27 -23.73 8.69 -1.28
C LEU A 27 -23.41 7.23 -0.99
N ASP A 28 -23.37 6.42 -2.05
CA ASP A 28 -22.73 5.10 -2.02
C ASP A 28 -21.24 5.25 -2.33
N TYR A 29 -20.41 4.88 -1.37
CA TYR A 29 -18.96 4.88 -1.49
C TYR A 29 -18.50 3.56 -2.07
N VAL A 30 -17.64 3.66 -3.07
CA VAL A 30 -16.88 2.54 -3.64
C VAL A 30 -15.41 2.96 -3.61
N GLY A 31 -14.60 2.19 -2.89
CA GLY A 31 -13.16 2.37 -2.82
C GLY A 31 -12.51 2.00 -4.16
N ASP A 32 -11.37 2.63 -4.42
CA ASP A 32 -10.48 2.28 -5.51
C ASP A 32 -10.04 0.80 -5.34
N PRO A 33 -9.72 0.09 -6.44
CA PRO A 33 -9.35 -1.33 -6.38
C PRO A 33 -8.07 -1.60 -5.56
N THR A 34 -7.30 -0.55 -5.30
CA THR A 34 -6.07 -0.59 -4.51
C THR A 34 -6.28 0.06 -3.15
N GLN A 35 -5.95 -0.68 -2.11
CA GLN A 35 -6.18 -0.43 -0.70
C GLN A 35 -4.84 -0.54 0.05
N GLU A 36 -4.77 -0.18 1.32
CA GLU A 36 -3.61 -0.47 2.17
C GLU A 36 -4.06 -1.29 3.37
N LEU A 37 -3.52 -2.50 3.52
CA LEU A 37 -3.68 -3.35 4.69
C LEU A 37 -2.30 -3.60 5.31
N ARG A 38 -2.13 -3.17 6.55
CA ARG A 38 -0.87 -3.34 7.29
C ARG A 38 -1.11 -3.70 8.75
N LEU A 39 -0.11 -4.32 9.36
CA LEU A 39 -0.07 -4.66 10.77
C LEU A 39 1.11 -3.92 11.40
N ASP A 40 0.81 -2.94 12.27
CA ASP A 40 1.81 -2.16 13.00
C ASP A 40 1.50 -2.18 14.50
N GLN A 41 2.51 -2.38 15.35
CA GLN A 41 2.43 -2.17 16.81
C GLN A 41 1.11 -2.66 17.44
N ASP A 42 0.74 -3.90 17.15
CA ASP A 42 -0.49 -4.55 17.64
C ASP A 42 -1.83 -4.03 17.11
N VAL A 43 -1.83 -3.36 15.96
CA VAL A 43 -3.04 -2.88 15.28
C VAL A 43 -2.99 -3.20 13.79
N TRP A 44 -4.05 -3.83 13.30
CA TRP A 44 -4.32 -3.88 11.87
C TRP A 44 -4.91 -2.55 11.42
N THR A 45 -4.26 -1.91 10.47
CA THR A 45 -4.71 -0.68 9.83
C THR A 45 -5.10 -0.98 8.39
N LEU A 46 -6.35 -0.67 8.05
CA LEU A 46 -6.85 -0.66 6.69
C LEU A 46 -7.09 0.80 6.27
N ILE A 47 -6.60 1.17 5.08
CA ILE A 47 -6.86 2.46 4.46
C ILE A 47 -7.51 2.25 3.10
N SER A 48 -8.71 2.81 2.93
CA SER A 48 -9.41 2.86 1.65
C SER A 48 -9.42 4.26 1.08
N TYR A 49 -9.03 4.36 -0.18
CA TYR A 49 -9.12 5.57 -0.98
C TYR A 49 -10.27 5.40 -1.95
N GLY A 50 -11.05 6.46 -2.19
CA GLY A 50 -12.11 6.39 -3.19
C GLY A 50 -12.54 7.77 -3.63
N ARG A 51 -12.98 7.87 -4.89
CA ARG A 51 -13.57 9.08 -5.45
C ARG A 51 -15.04 8.80 -5.79
N PRO A 52 -15.98 9.64 -5.34
CA PRO A 52 -17.37 9.50 -5.75
C PRO A 52 -17.50 9.49 -7.28
N SER A 53 -18.28 8.53 -7.80
CA SER A 53 -18.52 8.35 -9.24
C SER A 53 -19.13 9.58 -9.92
N THR A 54 -19.80 10.44 -9.16
CA THR A 54 -20.42 11.70 -9.61
C THR A 54 -19.44 12.85 -9.82
N GLY A 55 -18.13 12.62 -9.64
CA GLY A 55 -17.13 13.68 -9.55
C GLY A 55 -17.15 14.30 -8.16
N GLY A 56 -16.03 14.23 -7.45
CA GLY A 56 -15.95 14.65 -6.05
C GLY A 56 -14.52 14.66 -5.54
N SER A 57 -14.38 15.17 -4.31
CA SER A 57 -13.12 15.15 -3.58
C SER A 57 -12.75 13.72 -3.15
N LEU A 58 -11.45 13.46 -2.98
CA LEU A 58 -10.96 12.20 -2.43
C LEU A 58 -11.57 11.98 -1.04
N ILE A 59 -12.10 10.78 -0.83
CA ILE A 59 -12.59 10.29 0.45
C ILE A 59 -11.67 9.15 0.91
N VAL A 60 -11.22 9.23 2.17
CA VAL A 60 -10.34 8.22 2.76
C VAL A 60 -10.98 7.63 4.00
N PHE A 61 -11.14 6.31 4.04
CA PHE A 61 -11.46 5.59 5.28
C PHE A 61 -10.16 5.07 5.90
N THR A 62 -10.08 5.13 7.22
CA THR A 62 -9.08 4.42 8.01
C THR A 62 -9.79 3.59 9.04
N VAL A 63 -9.54 2.29 9.03
CA VAL A 63 -10.13 1.31 9.97
C VAL A 63 -8.99 0.66 10.73
N ASN A 64 -9.00 0.86 12.05
CA ASN A 64 -8.04 0.25 12.96
C ASN A 64 -8.75 -0.82 13.78
N VAL A 65 -8.22 -2.04 13.79
CA VAL A 65 -8.70 -3.14 14.63
C VAL A 65 -7.53 -3.81 15.36
N PRO A 66 -7.75 -4.41 16.54
CA PRO A 66 -6.68 -5.06 17.30
C PRO A 66 -5.96 -6.16 16.51
N SER A 67 -4.65 -6.35 16.75
CA SER A 67 -3.84 -7.40 16.10
C SER A 67 -4.18 -8.82 16.50
N ASN A 68 -4.94 -9.02 17.58
CA ASN A 68 -5.24 -10.34 18.14
C ASN A 68 -6.28 -11.16 17.34
N LEU A 69 -6.49 -10.81 16.08
CA LEU A 69 -7.27 -11.59 15.13
C LEU A 69 -6.56 -12.92 14.84
N CYS A 70 -7.26 -14.03 15.09
CA CYS A 70 -6.79 -15.34 14.68
C CYS A 70 -6.90 -15.48 13.16
N ASP A 71 -5.85 -16.00 12.52
CA ASP A 71 -5.84 -16.36 11.11
C ASP A 71 -6.54 -17.72 10.88
N ASP A 72 -7.82 -17.80 11.26
CA ASP A 72 -8.65 -19.01 11.15
C ASP A 72 -9.98 -18.78 10.40
N GLY A 73 -10.17 -17.58 9.88
CA GLY A 73 -11.36 -17.14 9.16
C GLY A 73 -12.60 -16.97 10.03
N LYS A 74 -12.51 -17.12 11.36
CA LYS A 74 -13.67 -16.90 12.23
C LYS A 74 -13.92 -15.40 12.41
N PRO A 75 -15.18 -14.96 12.28
CA PRO A 75 -15.52 -13.57 12.49
C PRO A 75 -15.42 -13.19 13.98
N GLN A 76 -14.82 -12.03 14.24
CA GLN A 76 -14.73 -11.40 15.55
C GLN A 76 -15.31 -9.99 15.48
N THR A 77 -16.25 -9.68 16.37
CA THR A 77 -16.89 -8.36 16.44
C THR A 77 -16.20 -7.47 17.46
N PHE A 78 -15.92 -6.23 17.07
CA PHE A 78 -15.38 -5.18 17.91
C PHE A 78 -16.34 -4.00 17.96
N LEU A 79 -16.50 -3.43 19.15
CA LEU A 79 -17.26 -2.21 19.35
C LEU A 79 -16.38 -0.99 19.06
N ILE A 80 -16.89 -0.09 18.24
CA ILE A 80 -16.21 1.14 17.87
C ILE A 80 -16.27 2.13 19.05
N GLY A 81 -15.15 2.82 19.30
CA GLY A 81 -14.99 3.69 20.48
C GLY A 81 -14.35 2.97 21.68
N SER A 82 -14.02 1.69 21.54
CA SER A 82 -13.08 1.01 22.45
C SER A 82 -11.63 1.39 22.10
N HIS A 83 -10.69 1.24 23.05
CA HIS A 83 -9.34 1.83 22.97
C HIS A 83 -8.55 1.50 21.69
N ASN A 84 -8.84 0.36 21.03
CA ASN A 84 -8.08 -0.13 19.87
C ASN A 84 -8.95 -0.37 18.62
N THR A 85 -10.21 0.12 18.60
CA THR A 85 -11.09 0.03 17.44
C THR A 85 -11.60 1.40 17.06
N VAL A 86 -10.98 1.96 16.02
CA VAL A 86 -11.24 3.34 15.56
C VAL A 86 -11.50 3.31 14.07
N ILE A 87 -12.59 3.95 13.65
CA ILE A 87 -12.86 4.19 12.24
C ILE A 87 -12.93 5.70 12.02
N SER A 88 -12.15 6.18 11.06
CA SER A 88 -12.10 7.57 10.65
C SER A 88 -12.46 7.70 9.17
N LEU A 89 -13.15 8.79 8.84
CA LEU A 89 -13.51 9.17 7.48
C LEU A 89 -12.98 10.58 7.22
N TYR A 90 -12.06 10.69 6.28
CA TYR A 90 -11.46 11.96 5.87
C TYR A 90 -12.06 12.41 4.54
N THR A 91 -12.50 13.66 4.51
CA THR A 91 -12.92 14.36 3.30
C THR A 91 -12.06 15.61 3.14
N GLN A 92 -12.16 16.30 2.00
CA GLN A 92 -11.45 17.58 1.84
C GLN A 92 -11.88 18.67 2.84
N GLN A 93 -13.07 18.57 3.44
CA GLN A 93 -13.66 19.64 4.24
C GLN A 93 -13.69 19.31 5.73
N LEU A 94 -14.02 18.06 6.07
CA LEU A 94 -14.23 17.59 7.43
C LEU A 94 -13.61 16.21 7.65
N ASN A 95 -13.19 15.98 8.88
CA ASN A 95 -12.71 14.69 9.36
C ASN A 95 -13.72 14.17 10.38
N PHE A 96 -14.29 13.00 10.09
CA PHE A 96 -15.26 12.34 10.93
C PHE A 96 -14.60 11.19 11.68
N VAL A 97 -14.90 11.08 12.98
CA VAL A 97 -14.45 9.96 13.82
C VAL A 97 -15.68 9.23 14.34
N ALA A 98 -15.70 7.92 14.11
CA ALA A 98 -16.79 7.07 14.57
C ALA A 98 -16.90 7.10 16.10
N GLN A 99 -18.09 7.39 16.60
CA GLN A 99 -18.41 7.50 18.03
C GLN A 99 -19.05 6.22 18.57
N THR A 100 -19.84 5.55 17.73
CA THR A 100 -20.58 4.33 18.08
C THR A 100 -20.70 3.44 16.86
N GLY A 101 -20.91 2.15 17.09
CA GLY A 101 -21.10 1.15 16.04
C GLY A 101 -20.30 -0.10 16.31
N GLU A 102 -20.23 -0.96 15.31
CA GLU A 102 -19.48 -2.20 15.38
C GLU A 102 -18.85 -2.55 14.04
N ILE A 103 -17.79 -3.35 14.12
CA ILE A 103 -17.13 -3.96 12.99
C ILE A 103 -16.93 -5.44 13.30
N THR A 104 -17.30 -6.29 12.36
CA THR A 104 -17.04 -7.73 12.41
C THR A 104 -15.97 -8.05 11.38
N VAL A 105 -14.83 -8.55 11.83
CA VAL A 105 -13.64 -8.84 11.00
C VAL A 105 -13.33 -10.32 11.03
N SER A 106 -12.89 -10.87 9.90
CA SER A 106 -12.29 -12.20 9.78
C SER A 106 -10.96 -12.08 9.05
N LEU A 107 -9.97 -12.86 9.48
CA LEU A 107 -8.66 -12.97 8.83
C LEU A 107 -8.44 -14.43 8.45
N LYS A 108 -8.14 -14.68 7.18
CA LYS A 108 -7.77 -16.00 6.68
C LYS A 108 -6.74 -15.88 5.56
N ASP A 109 -5.60 -16.55 5.67
CA ASP A 109 -4.58 -16.61 4.62
C ASP A 109 -4.14 -15.20 4.14
N ASN A 110 -3.92 -14.26 5.08
CA ASN A 110 -3.63 -12.83 4.83
C ASN A 110 -4.72 -12.06 4.04
N ARG A 111 -5.92 -12.62 3.92
CA ARG A 111 -7.11 -11.94 3.43
C ARG A 111 -7.98 -11.53 4.61
N MET A 112 -8.18 -10.22 4.74
CA MET A 112 -9.06 -9.64 5.75
C MET A 112 -10.39 -9.26 5.11
N ALA A 113 -11.49 -9.79 5.66
CA ALA A 113 -12.83 -9.40 5.28
C ALA A 113 -13.59 -8.87 6.49
N ALA A 114 -14.36 -7.81 6.30
CA ALA A 114 -15.17 -7.25 7.37
C ALA A 114 -16.48 -6.65 6.89
N THR A 115 -17.41 -6.56 7.84
CA THR A 115 -18.64 -5.78 7.72
C THR A 115 -18.72 -4.78 8.87
N PHE A 116 -19.18 -3.55 8.62
CA PHE A 116 -19.24 -2.52 9.64
C PHE A 116 -20.44 -1.58 9.44
N ASN A 117 -20.94 -1.05 10.56
CA ASN A 117 -21.93 0.02 10.59
C ASN A 117 -21.60 0.94 11.76
N PHE A 118 -21.61 2.25 11.54
CA PHE A 118 -21.24 3.21 12.59
C PHE A 118 -21.88 4.57 12.40
N LYS A 119 -21.86 5.35 13.48
CA LYS A 119 -22.15 6.79 13.45
C LYS A 119 -20.91 7.57 13.80
N ALA A 120 -20.58 8.57 12.99
CA ALA A 120 -19.43 9.42 13.17
C ALA A 120 -19.81 10.89 13.23
N GLN A 121 -19.02 11.65 13.96
CA GLN A 121 -19.17 13.10 14.07
C GLN A 121 -17.90 13.78 13.57
N ALA A 122 -18.07 14.89 12.87
CA ALA A 122 -16.95 15.70 12.41
C ALA A 122 -16.31 16.46 13.57
N ILE A 123 -14.99 16.37 13.68
CA ILE A 123 -14.21 16.96 14.77
C ILE A 123 -14.49 18.47 14.86
N GLY A 124 -14.90 18.93 16.04
CA GLY A 124 -15.16 20.35 16.30
C GLY A 124 -16.45 20.90 15.69
N THR A 125 -17.36 20.03 15.21
CA THR A 125 -18.65 20.44 14.62
C THR A 125 -19.80 19.55 15.11
N SER A 126 -21.03 19.90 14.74
CA SER A 126 -22.22 19.06 14.96
C SER A 126 -22.61 18.24 13.73
N HIS A 127 -21.78 18.19 12.69
CA HIS A 127 -22.10 17.42 11.49
C HIS A 127 -21.87 15.93 11.76
N GLU A 128 -22.85 15.13 11.37
CA GLU A 128 -22.85 13.68 11.58
C GLU A 128 -23.01 12.94 10.26
N ILE A 129 -22.42 11.75 10.21
CA ILE A 129 -22.61 10.77 9.15
C ILE A 129 -22.93 9.43 9.80
N GLU A 130 -23.94 8.76 9.24
CA GLU A 130 -24.21 7.36 9.48
C GLU A 130 -23.66 6.56 8.30
N VAL A 131 -22.84 5.56 8.61
CA VAL A 131 -22.26 4.64 7.64
C VAL A 131 -22.89 3.28 7.85
N SER A 132 -23.49 2.76 6.79
CA SER A 132 -24.25 1.51 6.79
C SER A 132 -23.84 0.62 5.63
N SER A 133 -24.11 -0.68 5.75
CA SER A 133 -23.73 -1.68 4.73
C SER A 133 -22.24 -1.60 4.37
N GLY A 134 -21.41 -1.23 5.34
CA GLY A 134 -19.97 -1.16 5.16
C GLY A 134 -19.40 -2.55 5.00
N THR A 135 -18.65 -2.79 3.95
CA THR A 135 -17.96 -4.05 3.71
C THR A 135 -16.58 -3.79 3.13
N PHE A 136 -15.59 -4.55 3.56
CA PHE A 136 -14.32 -4.62 2.86
C PHE A 136 -13.81 -6.04 2.78
N GLU A 137 -13.02 -6.28 1.74
CA GLU A 137 -12.25 -7.49 1.57
C GLU A 137 -10.93 -7.12 0.92
N VAL A 138 -9.83 -7.32 1.64
CA VAL A 138 -8.50 -6.89 1.21
C VAL A 138 -7.50 -8.00 1.51
N SER A 139 -6.61 -8.27 0.56
CA SER A 139 -5.54 -9.26 0.71
C SER A 139 -4.20 -8.66 0.34
N ASN A 140 -3.18 -9.00 1.13
CA ASN A 140 -1.80 -8.72 0.78
C ASN A 140 -1.26 -9.84 -0.12
N GLY A 141 -0.24 -9.50 -0.92
CA GLY A 141 0.60 -10.54 -1.52
C GLY A 141 1.33 -11.35 -0.45
N THR A 142 1.77 -12.54 -0.83
CA THR A 142 2.59 -13.42 0.01
C THR A 142 3.96 -13.62 -0.62
N GLY A 143 4.92 -14.10 0.17
CA GLY A 143 6.30 -14.30 -0.26
C GLY A 143 7.25 -13.27 0.32
N PHE A 144 8.29 -12.87 -0.41
CA PHE A 144 9.33 -11.98 0.10
C PHE A 144 9.92 -11.06 -0.96
N ILE A 145 10.48 -9.95 -0.50
CA ILE A 145 11.49 -9.14 -1.20
C ILE A 145 12.58 -8.82 -0.18
N ASN A 146 13.82 -9.14 -0.52
CA ASN A 146 15.00 -8.81 0.29
C ASN A 146 16.07 -8.09 -0.55
N ALA A 147 16.88 -7.27 0.11
CA ALA A 147 18.04 -6.65 -0.51
C ALA A 147 19.14 -6.34 0.52
N ASP A 148 20.39 -6.50 0.10
CA ASP A 148 21.56 -5.94 0.79
C ASP A 148 21.94 -4.62 0.13
N PHE A 149 21.92 -3.54 0.89
CA PHE A 149 22.39 -2.24 0.42
C PHE A 149 23.87 -2.01 0.74
N ARG A 150 24.62 -1.55 -0.26
CA ARG A 150 26.07 -1.33 -0.19
C ARG A 150 26.42 0.10 -0.62
N GLY A 151 27.57 0.59 -0.16
CA GLY A 151 28.03 1.96 -0.41
C GLY A 151 27.87 2.88 0.80
N GLU A 152 28.53 4.04 0.74
CA GLU A 152 28.63 4.97 1.87
C GLU A 152 27.31 5.68 2.16
N ALA A 153 26.51 5.98 1.14
CA ALA A 153 25.22 6.66 1.26
C ALA A 153 24.02 5.70 1.31
N ARG A 154 24.23 4.43 1.66
CA ARG A 154 23.13 3.45 1.77
C ARG A 154 22.13 3.88 2.86
N PRO A 155 20.83 3.62 2.68
CA PRO A 155 19.81 3.99 3.68
C PRO A 155 19.99 3.20 4.99
N TYR A 156 20.23 1.90 4.89
CA TYR A 156 20.51 0.95 5.97
C TYR A 156 21.14 -0.31 5.35
N PRO A 157 21.67 -1.26 6.15
CA PRO A 157 22.38 -2.43 5.59
C PRO A 157 21.50 -3.40 4.80
N THR A 158 20.30 -3.70 5.28
CA THR A 158 19.42 -4.74 4.72
C THR A 158 17.98 -4.25 4.61
N PHE A 159 17.32 -4.59 3.51
CA PHE A 159 15.91 -4.41 3.27
C PHE A 159 15.21 -5.75 3.37
N GLU A 160 14.24 -5.86 4.27
CA GLU A 160 13.35 -7.01 4.37
C GLU A 160 11.91 -6.50 4.34
N ALA A 161 11.18 -6.81 3.27
CA ALA A 161 9.82 -6.35 3.11
C ALA A 161 8.90 -6.95 4.18
N THR A 162 8.22 -6.08 4.94
CA THR A 162 7.14 -6.48 5.86
C THR A 162 5.84 -6.77 5.14
N THR A 163 5.66 -6.19 3.95
CA THR A 163 4.50 -6.40 3.06
C THR A 163 4.99 -6.49 1.63
N VAL A 164 4.36 -7.36 0.84
CA VAL A 164 4.69 -7.55 -0.58
C VAL A 164 3.42 -7.59 -1.42
N GLU A 165 3.50 -7.13 -2.67
CA GLU A 165 2.37 -7.20 -3.61
C GLU A 165 2.78 -7.12 -5.09
N ILE A 166 1.90 -7.59 -5.97
CA ILE A 166 1.92 -7.35 -7.42
C ILE A 166 0.73 -6.50 -7.83
N ASN A 167 0.99 -5.29 -8.34
CA ASN A 167 -0.04 -4.34 -8.79
C ASN A 167 0.12 -3.91 -10.23
N HIS A 168 -0.99 -3.88 -10.96
CA HIS A 168 -1.04 -3.23 -12.26
C HIS A 168 -0.95 -1.71 -12.09
N LEU A 169 -0.12 -1.06 -12.91
CA LEU A 169 0.11 0.37 -12.89
C LEU A 169 -0.52 1.01 -14.14
N ASP A 170 -1.52 1.84 -13.88
CA ASP A 170 -2.14 2.74 -14.88
C ASP A 170 -1.76 4.22 -14.63
N LEU A 171 -0.72 4.48 -13.83
CA LEU A 171 -0.38 5.81 -13.32
C LEU A 171 0.84 6.43 -14.00
N PHE A 172 0.68 7.64 -14.54
CA PHE A 172 1.77 8.52 -14.97
C PHE A 172 2.48 9.12 -13.73
N PRO A 173 3.84 9.25 -13.68
CA PRO A 173 4.81 9.15 -14.77
C PRO A 173 5.42 7.76 -14.98
N LEU A 174 4.92 6.72 -14.31
CA LEU A 174 5.39 5.35 -14.54
C LEU A 174 4.94 4.85 -15.92
N PRO A 175 5.60 3.83 -16.49
CA PRO A 175 5.18 3.23 -17.75
C PRO A 175 3.68 2.90 -17.71
N LYS A 176 2.95 3.32 -18.75
CA LYS A 176 1.55 2.93 -18.93
C LYS A 176 1.50 1.45 -19.27
N ASP A 177 0.56 0.70 -18.66
CA ASP A 177 0.37 -0.73 -18.91
C ASP A 177 1.59 -1.56 -18.48
N ALA A 178 1.93 -1.46 -17.19
CA ALA A 178 3.01 -2.19 -16.56
C ALA A 178 2.55 -2.80 -15.23
N ASP A 179 3.22 -3.85 -14.79
CA ASP A 179 3.00 -4.43 -13.47
C ASP A 179 4.15 -4.06 -12.54
N SER A 180 3.84 -3.93 -11.25
CA SER A 180 4.81 -3.58 -10.21
C SER A 180 4.85 -4.63 -9.13
N ILE A 181 6.04 -5.18 -8.91
CA ILE A 181 6.36 -6.08 -7.80
C ILE A 181 6.91 -5.19 -6.69
N LYS A 182 6.22 -5.14 -5.55
CA LYS A 182 6.46 -4.16 -4.50
C LYS A 182 6.77 -4.86 -3.19
N GLY A 183 7.74 -4.31 -2.47
CA GLY A 183 8.04 -4.67 -1.09
C GLY A 183 8.17 -3.41 -0.27
N ARG A 184 7.47 -3.32 0.86
CA ARG A 184 7.54 -2.15 1.76
C ARG A 184 7.95 -2.60 3.14
N ILE A 185 8.86 -1.83 3.74
CA ILE A 185 9.22 -1.96 5.14
C ILE A 185 8.47 -0.88 5.92
N HIS A 186 7.78 -1.28 6.98
CA HIS A 186 7.30 -0.39 8.03
C HIS A 186 8.02 -0.79 9.32
N ASN A 187 9.05 -0.05 9.70
CA ASN A 187 9.71 -0.25 10.98
C ASN A 187 9.68 1.04 11.79
N TYR A 188 8.89 1.05 12.86
CA TYR A 188 8.70 2.21 13.73
C TYR A 188 9.71 2.30 14.88
N ASP A 189 10.63 1.34 15.04
CA ASP A 189 11.59 1.29 16.15
C ASP A 189 12.97 0.70 15.74
N PRO A 190 14.10 1.37 16.02
CA PRO A 190 14.24 2.71 16.63
C PRO A 190 14.05 3.84 15.63
N ILE A 191 13.56 4.99 16.15
CA ILE A 191 13.52 6.26 15.41
C ILE A 191 14.91 6.53 14.80
N PRO A 192 15.01 6.85 13.50
CA PRO A 192 13.92 7.21 12.60
C PRO A 192 13.11 6.02 12.07
N THR A 193 11.78 6.19 12.07
CA THR A 193 10.84 5.29 11.41
C THR A 193 11.30 5.00 9.98
N GLN A 194 11.53 3.73 9.66
CA GLN A 194 11.79 3.28 8.30
C GLN A 194 10.45 3.02 7.64
N ASP A 195 10.15 3.84 6.63
CA ASP A 195 9.01 3.65 5.75
C ASP A 195 9.53 3.88 4.34
N ASP A 196 9.95 2.78 3.72
CA ASP A 196 10.55 2.77 2.40
C ASP A 196 9.95 1.63 1.56
N LEU A 197 9.88 1.86 0.26
CA LEU A 197 9.30 0.94 -0.72
C LEU A 197 10.33 0.64 -1.81
N LEU A 198 10.61 -0.64 -2.03
CA LEU A 198 11.34 -1.14 -3.18
C LEU A 198 10.33 -1.67 -4.21
N SER A 199 10.45 -1.25 -5.46
CA SER A 199 9.54 -1.65 -6.54
C SER A 199 10.31 -2.07 -7.78
N ILE A 200 9.90 -3.18 -8.38
CA ILE A 200 10.36 -3.64 -9.69
C ILE A 200 9.18 -3.50 -10.64
N VAL A 201 9.27 -2.56 -11.58
CA VAL A 201 8.25 -2.29 -12.59
C VAL A 201 8.62 -3.03 -13.86
N VAL A 202 7.68 -3.83 -14.38
CA VAL A 202 7.85 -4.67 -15.55
C VAL A 202 6.81 -4.27 -16.58
N ASN A 203 7.25 -3.80 -17.75
CA ASN A 203 6.32 -3.48 -18.84
C ASN A 203 5.56 -4.72 -19.27
N LYS A 204 4.29 -4.57 -19.61
CA LYS A 204 3.46 -5.71 -20.05
C LYS A 204 4.04 -6.39 -21.29
N GLY A 205 3.86 -7.71 -21.34
CA GLY A 205 4.41 -8.54 -22.42
C GLY A 205 5.92 -8.78 -22.33
N THR A 206 6.60 -8.26 -21.31
CA THR A 206 8.00 -8.60 -21.02
C THR A 206 8.08 -10.08 -20.64
N PRO A 207 8.85 -10.92 -21.35
CA PRO A 207 9.00 -12.34 -21.02
C PRO A 207 9.94 -12.56 -19.81
N PRO A 208 10.06 -13.79 -19.30
CA PRO A 208 11.18 -14.15 -18.41
C PRO A 208 12.54 -13.95 -19.11
N GLY A 209 13.55 -13.51 -18.37
CA GLY A 209 14.88 -13.21 -18.93
C GLY A 209 15.73 -12.27 -18.07
N THR A 210 16.88 -11.85 -18.60
CA THR A 210 17.78 -10.88 -17.96
C THR A 210 17.66 -9.53 -18.63
N TYR A 211 17.41 -8.48 -17.84
CA TYR A 211 17.16 -7.12 -18.28
C TYR A 211 18.19 -6.17 -17.69
N GLN A 212 18.82 -5.37 -18.54
CA GLN A 212 19.72 -4.30 -18.11
C GLN A 212 18.90 -3.09 -17.65
N LEU A 213 19.35 -2.46 -16.57
CA LEU A 213 18.73 -1.27 -16.01
C LEU A 213 19.37 0.00 -16.56
N GLY A 214 18.58 1.07 -16.60
CA GLY A 214 18.95 2.35 -17.20
C GLY A 214 18.67 2.41 -18.71
N GLY A 215 18.83 3.61 -19.28
CA GLY A 215 18.48 3.91 -20.69
C GLY A 215 17.16 4.67 -20.84
N ASP A 216 16.79 4.99 -22.08
CA ASP A 216 15.66 5.89 -22.38
C ASP A 216 14.28 5.20 -22.35
N ASP A 217 14.22 3.88 -22.56
CA ASP A 217 12.97 3.09 -22.56
C ASP A 217 13.22 1.65 -22.06
N PRO A 218 13.45 1.47 -20.74
CA PRO A 218 13.75 0.16 -20.19
C PRO A 218 12.48 -0.71 -20.06
N ALA A 219 12.59 -2.00 -20.42
CA ALA A 219 11.53 -2.99 -20.20
C ALA A 219 11.26 -3.26 -18.71
N VAL A 220 12.28 -3.07 -17.87
CA VAL A 220 12.23 -3.27 -16.41
C VAL A 220 12.89 -2.08 -15.72
N ILE A 221 12.23 -1.54 -14.70
CA ILE A 221 12.73 -0.44 -13.87
C ILE A 221 12.77 -0.89 -12.42
N VAL A 222 13.81 -0.51 -11.68
CA VAL A 222 13.86 -0.67 -10.22
C VAL A 222 13.79 0.70 -9.57
N LEU A 223 12.84 0.86 -8.66
CA LEU A 223 12.58 2.09 -7.93
C LEU A 223 12.74 1.86 -6.43
N PHE A 224 13.34 2.83 -5.75
CA PHE A 224 13.41 2.88 -4.30
C PHE A 224 12.82 4.20 -3.81
N THR A 225 11.71 4.12 -3.10
CA THR A 225 11.00 5.27 -2.54
C THR A 225 11.32 5.39 -1.06
N GLN A 226 11.76 6.57 -0.65
CA GLN A 226 11.97 6.91 0.75
C GLN A 226 10.92 7.91 1.21
N PHE A 227 9.89 7.44 1.91
CA PHE A 227 8.74 8.29 2.25
C PHE A 227 9.13 9.41 3.22
N VAL A 228 9.95 9.11 4.22
CA VAL A 228 10.43 10.10 5.20
C VAL A 228 11.23 11.21 4.54
N LYS A 229 12.06 10.87 3.55
CA LYS A 229 12.87 11.83 2.80
C LYS A 229 12.13 12.45 1.61
N ARG A 230 10.92 11.97 1.29
CA ARG A 230 10.16 12.32 0.08
C ARG A 230 11.01 12.18 -1.19
N ALA A 231 11.82 11.12 -1.26
CA ALA A 231 12.71 10.84 -2.36
C ALA A 231 12.22 9.62 -3.14
N LEU A 232 12.30 9.68 -4.47
CA LEU A 232 12.10 8.56 -5.37
C LEU A 232 13.38 8.38 -6.18
N LEU A 233 14.04 7.24 -6.00
CA LEU A 233 15.29 6.90 -6.66
C LEU A 233 15.03 5.83 -7.70
N GLU A 234 15.53 6.06 -8.91
CA GLU A 234 15.51 5.08 -10.00
C GLU A 234 16.90 4.49 -10.16
N ALA A 235 16.99 3.17 -10.32
CA ALA A 235 18.24 2.50 -10.62
C ALA A 235 18.79 2.96 -11.98
N ARG A 236 20.05 3.40 -12.02
CA ARG A 236 20.71 3.94 -13.23
C ARG A 236 21.51 2.89 -13.99
N SER A 237 21.85 1.78 -13.36
CA SER A 237 22.66 0.69 -13.91
C SER A 237 22.39 -0.61 -13.15
N GLY A 238 22.89 -1.72 -13.70
CA GLY A 238 22.74 -3.05 -13.16
C GLY A 238 21.79 -3.91 -13.97
N GLN A 239 21.26 -4.96 -13.37
CA GLN A 239 20.38 -5.91 -14.04
C GLN A 239 19.30 -6.50 -13.12
N VAL A 240 18.22 -6.94 -13.74
CA VAL A 240 17.17 -7.76 -13.12
C VAL A 240 17.05 -9.06 -13.91
N VAL A 241 17.01 -10.19 -13.19
CA VAL A 241 16.67 -11.49 -13.75
C VAL A 241 15.24 -11.81 -13.34
N LEU A 242 14.34 -11.94 -14.32
CA LEU A 242 12.97 -12.38 -14.15
C LEU A 242 12.89 -13.88 -14.46
N GLU A 243 12.69 -14.71 -13.44
CA GLU A 243 12.35 -16.13 -13.60
C GLU A 243 10.86 -16.30 -13.92
N HIS A 244 10.02 -15.50 -13.26
CA HIS A 244 8.57 -15.43 -13.47
C HIS A 244 8.10 -13.98 -13.52
N VAL A 245 7.09 -13.70 -14.36
CA VAL A 245 6.60 -12.35 -14.66
C VAL A 245 5.25 -12.07 -14.01
N PRO A 246 5.06 -10.85 -13.45
CA PRO A 246 3.96 -10.52 -12.55
C PRO A 246 2.55 -10.59 -13.15
N GLU A 247 2.39 -10.59 -14.48
CA GLU A 247 1.09 -10.61 -15.16
C GLU A 247 0.18 -11.77 -14.71
N THR A 248 0.77 -12.87 -14.24
CA THR A 248 0.05 -14.06 -13.76
C THR A 248 -0.29 -14.03 -12.26
N GLY A 249 -0.03 -12.92 -11.56
CA GLY A 249 -0.12 -12.86 -10.10
C GLY A 249 1.05 -13.55 -9.39
N TYR A 250 2.09 -13.92 -10.13
CA TYR A 250 3.30 -14.53 -9.59
C TYR A 250 4.55 -13.91 -10.20
N ALA A 251 5.50 -13.46 -9.38
CA ALA A 251 6.77 -12.93 -9.86
C ALA A 251 7.92 -13.47 -9.01
N LYS A 252 9.00 -13.86 -9.68
CA LYS A 252 10.20 -14.36 -9.03
C LYS A 252 11.45 -13.95 -9.78
N GLY A 253 12.51 -13.64 -9.04
CA GLY A 253 13.77 -13.24 -9.63
C GLY A 253 14.79 -12.68 -8.66
N ASN A 254 15.83 -12.08 -9.23
CA ASN A 254 16.89 -11.39 -8.51
C ASN A 254 17.29 -10.11 -9.21
N PHE A 255 17.93 -9.21 -8.48
CA PHE A 255 18.40 -7.94 -9.01
C PHE A 255 19.72 -7.54 -8.38
N GLU A 256 20.52 -6.83 -9.17
CA GLU A 256 21.71 -6.11 -8.74
C GLU A 256 21.65 -4.75 -9.43
N CYS A 257 21.50 -3.68 -8.66
CA CYS A 257 21.28 -2.35 -9.22
C CYS A 257 22.01 -1.26 -8.47
N GLU A 258 22.30 -0.16 -9.15
CA GLU A 258 22.89 1.03 -8.54
C GLU A 258 21.92 2.21 -8.61
N PHE A 259 21.68 2.84 -7.46
CA PHE A 259 20.97 4.10 -7.35
C PHE A 259 22.00 5.22 -7.31
N ASN A 260 21.83 6.17 -8.22
CA ASN A 260 22.76 7.30 -8.35
C ASN A 260 21.97 8.58 -8.66
N ASP A 261 21.80 9.42 -7.65
CA ASP A 261 21.45 10.83 -7.80
C ASP A 261 22.57 11.72 -7.21
N GLU A 262 22.47 13.05 -7.33
CA GLU A 262 23.51 13.99 -6.85
C GLU A 262 23.83 13.86 -5.35
N LEU A 263 22.98 13.21 -4.55
CA LEU A 263 23.05 13.14 -3.09
C LEU A 263 23.09 11.70 -2.53
N ASN A 264 22.71 10.70 -3.34
CA ASN A 264 22.52 9.31 -2.94
C ASN A 264 23.23 8.42 -3.95
N LYS A 265 24.32 7.77 -3.51
CA LYS A 265 25.03 6.76 -4.28
C LYS A 265 25.19 5.49 -3.46
N PHE A 266 24.42 4.47 -3.80
CA PHE A 266 24.45 3.14 -3.18
C PHE A 266 23.99 2.07 -4.18
N SER A 267 24.32 0.82 -3.91
CA SER A 267 23.85 -0.32 -4.70
C SER A 267 22.99 -1.26 -3.85
N ALA A 268 22.16 -2.05 -4.52
CA ALA A 268 21.30 -3.05 -3.92
C ALA A 268 21.48 -4.38 -4.64
N VAL A 269 21.66 -5.45 -3.89
CA VAL A 269 21.66 -6.83 -4.42
C VAL A 269 20.59 -7.60 -3.67
N GLY A 270 19.65 -8.22 -4.37
CA GLY A 270 18.49 -8.80 -3.73
C GLY A 270 17.73 -9.80 -4.57
N SER A 271 16.67 -10.34 -3.97
CA SER A 271 15.79 -11.32 -4.58
C SER A 271 14.34 -11.12 -4.18
N PHE A 272 13.44 -11.65 -5.00
CA PHE A 272 12.01 -11.60 -4.77
C PHE A 272 11.34 -12.89 -5.22
N ASP A 273 10.31 -13.28 -4.49
CA ASP A 273 9.42 -14.40 -4.79
C ASP A 273 8.06 -14.00 -4.21
N VAL A 274 7.17 -13.47 -5.05
CA VAL A 274 5.93 -12.80 -4.63
C VAL A 274 4.74 -13.42 -5.35
N HIS A 275 3.74 -13.79 -4.59
CA HIS A 275 2.47 -14.32 -5.07
C HIS A 275 1.33 -13.38 -4.67
N HIS A 276 0.36 -13.22 -5.55
CA HIS A 276 -0.90 -12.56 -5.26
C HIS A 276 -2.02 -13.48 -5.75
N SER A 277 -2.89 -13.88 -4.83
CA SER A 277 -4.04 -14.76 -5.09
C SER A 277 -5.28 -14.00 -5.54
#